data_AF-A0A7W4LHZ4-F1
#
_entry.id   AF-A0A7W4LHZ4-F1
#
_cell.length_a   1.000
_cell.length_b   1.000
_cell.length_c   1.000
_cell.angle_alpha   90.00
_cell.angle_beta   90.00
_cell.angle_gamma   90.00
#
_symmetry.space_group_name_H-M   'P 1'
#
loop_
_entity.id
_entity.type
_entity.pdbx_description
1 polymer ?
#
loop_
_entity_poly.entity_id
_entity_poly.type
_entity_poly.pdbx_seq_one_letter_code
_entity_poly.pdbx_strand_id
1 'polypeptide(L)' 'MRTIVSREPWWAKPPLPGEEEMHLDWGYLVLYDDGQFEFDPQRPSDEEIRNRKGCRVHHSEPEPSARSSF' A
#
# COMPACT_ATOMS: atom_id res chain seq x y z
N MET A 1 6.29 6.20 28.23
CA MET A 1 6.55 6.65 26.85
C MET A 1 6.44 5.42 25.97
N ARG A 2 5.63 5.47 24.91
CA ARG A 2 5.52 4.36 23.97
C ARG A 2 6.70 4.40 23.01
N THR A 3 7.23 3.24 22.67
CA THR A 3 8.33 3.10 21.70
C THR A 3 7.77 2.59 20.38
N ILE A 4 8.21 3.19 19.28
CA ILE A 4 7.83 2.73 17.94
C ILE A 4 8.61 1.44 17.63
N VAL A 5 7.89 0.36 17.38
CA VAL A 5 8.44 -0.95 16.96
C VAL A 5 8.52 -1.05 15.45
N SER A 6 7.48 -0.60 14.74
CA SER A 6 7.44 -0.58 13.27
C SER A 6 6.80 0.71 12.78
N ARG A 7 7.25 1.18 11.62
CA ARG A 7 6.63 2.27 10.86
C ARG A 7 6.77 1.93 9.38
N GLU A 8 5.65 1.66 8.72
CA GLU A 8 5.66 1.21 7.32
C GLU A 8 4.62 1.93 6.44
N PRO A 9 4.93 2.18 5.15
CA PRO A 9 3.98 2.78 4.22
C PRO A 9 2.69 1.96 4.10
N TRP A 10 1.55 2.61 4.32
CA TRP A 10 0.23 1.97 4.30
C TRP A 10 -0.82 2.85 3.62
N TRP A 11 -1.83 2.23 3.03
CA TRP A 11 -2.96 2.93 2.44
C TRP A 11 -3.94 3.40 3.53
N ALA A 12 -4.39 4.65 3.49
CA ALA A 12 -5.39 5.17 4.42
C ALA A 12 -6.75 4.48 4.23
N LYS A 13 -7.06 4.12 2.98
CA LYS A 13 -8.27 3.43 2.56
C LYS A 13 -7.92 2.36 1.54
N PRO A 14 -8.65 1.23 1.51
CA PRO A 14 -8.36 0.17 0.59
C PRO A 14 -8.51 0.72 -0.85
N PRO A 15 -7.54 0.43 -1.74
CA PRO A 15 -7.60 0.87 -3.12
C PRO A 15 -8.79 0.23 -3.83
N LEU A 16 -9.46 0.99 -4.70
CA LEU A 16 -10.49 0.47 -5.58
C LEU A 16 -9.86 -0.28 -6.77
N PRO A 17 -10.61 -1.20 -7.41
CA PRO A 17 -10.13 -1.88 -8.60
C PRO A 17 -9.75 -0.90 -9.72
N GLY A 18 -8.51 -1.02 -10.22
CA GLY A 18 -7.99 -0.17 -11.29
C GLY A 18 -7.43 1.19 -10.86
N GLU A 19 -7.43 1.51 -9.56
CA GLU A 19 -6.73 2.70 -9.07
C GLU A 19 -5.20 2.52 -9.13
N GLU A 20 -4.53 3.59 -9.53
CA GLU A 20 -3.08 3.64 -9.59
C GLU A 20 -2.48 3.84 -8.19
N GLU A 21 -1.47 3.04 -7.85
CA GLU A 21 -0.85 3.04 -6.52
C GLU A 21 -0.37 4.43 -6.07
N MET A 22 0.15 5.25 -6.99
CA MET A 22 0.72 6.58 -6.64
C MET A 22 -0.35 7.63 -6.33
N HIS A 23 -1.60 7.41 -6.78
CA HIS A 23 -2.72 8.31 -6.55
C HIS A 23 -3.51 7.99 -5.27
N LEU A 24 -3.16 6.90 -4.57
CA LEU A 24 -3.81 6.54 -3.31
C LEU A 24 -3.47 7.54 -2.19
N ASP A 25 -4.36 7.59 -1.21
CA ASP A 25 -4.11 8.26 0.07
C ASP A 25 -3.15 7.41 0.90
N TRP A 26 -1.90 7.87 1.01
CA TRP A 26 -0.84 7.20 1.74
C TRP A 26 -0.59 7.82 3.11
N GLY A 27 -0.18 6.97 4.04
CA GLY A 27 0.38 7.35 5.33
C GLY A 27 1.32 6.26 5.83
N TYR A 28 1.54 6.25 7.15
CA TYR A 28 2.27 5.19 7.81
C TYR A 28 1.39 4.47 8.82
N LEU A 29 1.50 3.14 8.82
CA LEU A 29 1.04 2.34 9.95
C LEU A 29 2.18 2.27 10.97
N VAL A 30 1.96 2.86 12.14
CA VAL A 30 2.91 2.88 13.26
C VAL A 30 2.47 1.84 14.27
N LEU A 31 3.33 0.87 14.58
CA LEU A 31 3.12 -0.13 15.61
C LEU A 31 3.97 0.22 16.83
N TYR A 32 3.35 0.26 18.00
CA TYR A 32 4.00 0.51 19.28
C TYR A 32 4.29 -0.79 20.05
N ASP A 33 5.18 -0.71 21.04
CA ASP A 33 5.59 -1.85 21.87
C ASP A 33 4.48 -2.42 22.75
N ASP A 34 3.45 -1.61 23.03
CA ASP A 34 2.24 -2.02 23.74
C ASP A 34 1.21 -2.73 22.84
N GLY A 35 1.57 -2.96 21.57
CA GLY A 35 0.71 -3.62 20.58
C GLY A 35 -0.38 -2.72 19.99
N GLN A 36 -0.41 -1.44 20.35
CA GLN A 36 -1.28 -0.47 19.70
C GLN A 36 -0.73 -0.08 18.33
N PHE A 37 -1.65 0.22 17.41
CA PHE A 37 -1.31 0.78 16.11
C PHE A 37 -1.97 2.14 15.92
N GLU A 38 -1.27 3.03 15.22
CA GLU A 38 -1.76 4.35 14.83
C GLU A 38 -1.52 4.56 13.33
N PHE A 39 -2.43 5.29 12.70
CA PHE A 39 -2.24 5.74 11.32
C PHE A 39 -1.74 7.19 11.32
N ASP A 40 -0.51 7.38 10.87
CA ASP A 40 0.11 8.69 10.65
C ASP A 40 -0.21 9.17 9.22
N PRO A 41 -0.99 10.26 9.02
CA PRO A 41 -1.38 10.74 7.70
C PRO A 41 -0.23 11.42 6.93
N GLN A 42 0.99 11.43 7.45
CA GLN A 42 2.15 11.91 6.72
C GLN A 42 2.44 11.02 5.50
N ARG A 43 2.34 11.59 4.29
CA ARG A 43 2.62 10.88 3.05
C ARG A 43 4.09 10.38 3.02
N PRO A 44 4.35 9.07 2.82
CA PRO A 44 5.67 8.52 2.54
C PRO A 44 6.23 8.99 1.20
N SER A 45 7.55 8.90 1.03
CA SER A 45 8.17 9.17 -0.28
C SER A 45 7.82 8.09 -1.30
N ASP A 46 7.89 8.43 -2.59
CA ASP A 46 7.64 7.49 -3.68
C ASP A 46 8.57 6.27 -3.64
N GLU A 47 9.81 6.45 -3.18
CA GLU A 47 10.76 5.35 -3.00
C GLU A 47 10.34 4.39 -1.88
N GLU A 48 9.88 4.93 -0.75
CA GLU A 48 9.35 4.13 0.35
C GLU A 48 8.08 3.36 -0.07
N ILE A 49 7.17 4.00 -0.82
CA ILE A 49 5.95 3.38 -1.34
C ILE A 49 6.29 2.20 -2.28
N ARG A 50 7.27 2.36 -3.16
CA ARG A 50 7.71 1.32 -4.11
C ARG A 50 8.40 0.13 -3.43
N ASN A 51 9.16 0.41 -2.36
CA ASN A 51 9.93 -0.57 -1.60
C ASN A 51 9.16 -1.16 -0.40
N ARG A 52 7.86 -0.85 -0.26
CA ARG A 52 7.05 -1.36 0.86
C ARG A 52 6.94 -2.89 0.84
N LYS A 53 6.78 -3.47 2.03
CA LYS A 53 6.64 -4.92 2.25
C LYS A 53 5.24 -5.47 1.91
N GLY A 54 4.22 -4.61 1.85
CA GLY A 54 2.83 -4.99 1.59
C GLY A 54 2.57 -5.39 0.13
N CYS A 55 1.45 -6.08 -0.11
CA CYS A 55 1.01 -6.45 -1.46
C CYS A 55 0.78 -5.20 -2.32
N ARG A 56 1.23 -5.26 -3.58
CA ARG A 56 0.95 -4.23 -4.60
C ARG A 56 -0.49 -4.33 -5.08
N VAL A 57 -1.07 -3.21 -5.50
CA VAL A 57 -2.37 -3.26 -6.18
C VAL A 57 -2.15 -4.08 -7.45
N HIS A 58 -2.86 -5.21 -7.57
CA HIS A 58 -2.85 -5.96 -8.80
C HIS A 58 -3.46 -5.07 -9.89
N HIS A 59 -2.62 -4.57 -10.78
CA HIS A 59 -3.08 -4.24 -12.11
C HIS A 59 -3.55 -5.57 -12.71
N SER A 60 -4.86 -5.79 -12.76
CA SER A 60 -5.41 -6.75 -13.70
C SER A 60 -5.06 -6.21 -15.09
N GLU A 61 -3.89 -6.55 -15.59
CA GLU A 61 -3.65 -6.54 -17.03
C GLU A 61 -4.79 -7.38 -17.63
N PRO A 62 -5.56 -6.86 -18.61
CA PRO A 62 -6.45 -7.73 -19.35
C PRO A 62 -5.56 -8.79 -19.99
N GLU A 63 -5.72 -10.05 -19.58
CA GLU A 63 -5.00 -11.16 -20.21
C GLU A 63 -5.08 -11.01 -21.73
N PRO A 64 -3.97 -11.11 -22.47
CA PRO A 64 -4.01 -11.02 -23.91
C PRO A 64 -4.89 -12.15 -24.40
N SER A 65 -6.10 -11.77 -24.83
CA SER A 65 -7.14 -12.62 -25.40
C SER A 65 -6.52 -13.78 -26.15
N ALA A 66 -6.58 -14.97 -25.54
CA ALA A 66 -6.06 -16.18 -26.14
C ALA A 66 -6.70 -16.30 -27.52
N ARG A 67 -5.86 -16.22 -28.56
CA ARG A 67 -6.19 -16.45 -29.96
C ARG A 67 -7.21 -17.59 -30.08
N SER A 68 -8.47 -17.25 -30.35
CA SER A 68 -9.40 -18.18 -30.99
C SER A 68 -9.08 -18.17 -32.48
N SER A 69 -8.21 -19.08 -32.90
CA SER A 69 -8.12 -19.51 -34.28
C SER A 69 -9.14 -20.63 -34.48
N PHE A 70 -10.23 -20.32 -35.16
CA PHE A 70 -11.07 -21.27 -35.88
C PHE A 70 -11.08 -20.86 -37.36
#